data_AF-A0A2T5NLV4-F1
#
_entry.id   AF-A0A2T5NLV4-F1
#
_cell.length_a   1.000
_cell.length_b   1.000
_cell.length_c   1.000
_cell.angle_alpha   90.00
_cell.angle_beta   90.00
_cell.angle_gamma   90.00
#
_symmetry.space_group_name_H-M   'P 1'
#
loop_
_entity.id
_entity.type
_entity.pdbx_description
1 polymer ?
#
loop_
_entity_poly.entity_id
_entity_poly.type
_entity_poly.pdbx_seq_one_letter_code
_entity_poly.pdbx_strand_id
1 'polypeptide(L)'
;MSTEKIKSLDALGELAQQAKQAGRKVIHCHGTFDLMHTGHIKHLQHARSLGDMLVVTVTSDAFVRKGPGRPVFTELLRAENLAALACVDYLAISDAETASTAIEHIQPHLYVKGSDYADASQDPSGNIAREVAAVRQHGGDVYFTDEITFSSTKLLNDHFDVLPQDTRLFLESFKKSCPLEDFLAHVQALAKMKVLVIGDAIIDEYHYVHTLGQTGKGTSLAVRYQSEERFAGGAIAVANHIAGFAANVTLLTALGQHDDSLEYVSSKLKANVQLEHRFFKTAPTLIKRRFVDQELQRLFEIYFGGEEQEDEALEQSFCDWIALHAGAFDAVIVPDFGNGLISRKMAHSISQHAAFLAINTQINSGNRGYHIITRYPKADFLCLNEPEARLATHDRQSPLEEVAADLRAQLDARAMAITRGAKGALIVDHDRAVPIPALSSHVVDRIGAGDAFLSLAGLCMASGASSEMAVLAGSIAAALDVQIVCNREPIDPVLFAKYATTLLK
;
A
#
# COMPACT_ATOMS: atom_id res chain seq x y z
N MET A 1 38.12 12.13 15.02
CA MET A 1 37.09 11.07 15.17
C MET A 1 36.18 11.11 13.95
N SER A 2 35.66 9.99 13.43
CA SER A 2 34.89 9.96 12.18
C SER A 2 33.65 10.87 12.19
N THR A 3 33.08 11.14 13.36
CA THR A 3 31.91 12.00 13.57
C THR A 3 32.13 13.48 13.24
N GLU A 4 33.38 13.97 13.16
CA GLU A 4 33.67 15.36 12.81
C GLU A 4 33.22 15.74 11.39
N LYS A 5 33.10 14.74 10.50
CA LYS A 5 32.61 14.91 9.14
C LYS A 5 31.09 15.04 9.05
N ILE A 6 30.37 14.65 10.09
CA ILE A 6 28.90 14.70 10.14
C ILE A 6 28.48 16.12 10.52
N LYS A 7 27.70 16.77 9.66
CA LYS A 7 27.24 18.16 9.79
C LYS A 7 25.74 18.25 9.56
N SER A 8 25.15 19.40 9.92
CA SER A 8 23.80 19.76 9.46
C SER A 8 23.82 20.13 7.98
N LEU A 9 22.66 20.07 7.31
CA LEU A 9 22.54 20.50 5.91
C LEU A 9 22.93 21.97 5.71
N ASP A 10 22.56 22.85 6.65
CA ASP A 10 22.96 24.27 6.63
C ASP A 10 24.49 24.42 6.67
N ALA A 11 25.15 23.73 7.60
CA ALA A 11 26.61 23.78 7.73
C ALA A 11 27.31 23.20 6.49
N LEU A 12 26.73 22.19 5.84
CA LEU A 12 27.24 21.71 4.55
C LEU A 12 27.12 22.75 3.45
N GLY A 13 26.02 23.51 3.40
CA GLY A 13 25.83 24.59 2.46
C GLY A 13 26.89 25.68 2.63
N GLU A 14 27.15 26.10 3.86
CA GLU A 14 28.21 27.07 4.18
C GLU A 14 29.60 26.57 3.75
N LEU A 15 29.94 25.32 4.11
CA LEU A 15 31.22 24.70 3.73
C LEU A 15 31.37 24.56 2.21
N ALA A 16 30.31 24.18 1.51
CA ALA A 16 30.29 24.07 0.06
C ALA A 16 30.48 25.45 -0.60
N GLN A 17 29.84 26.50 -0.07
CA GLN A 17 30.00 27.86 -0.56
C GLN A 17 31.42 28.38 -0.34
N GLN A 18 32.02 28.14 0.83
CA GLN A 18 33.42 28.49 1.11
C GLN A 18 34.38 27.77 0.16
N ALA A 19 34.16 26.47 -0.09
CA ALA A 19 34.96 25.71 -1.04
C ALA A 19 34.86 26.27 -2.47
N LYS A 20 33.65 26.64 -2.92
CA LYS A 20 33.44 27.29 -4.22
C LYS A 20 34.15 28.64 -4.32
N GLN A 21 34.07 29.47 -3.29
CA GLN A 21 34.77 30.76 -3.24
C GLN A 21 36.30 30.58 -3.29
N ALA A 22 36.81 29.47 -2.73
CA ALA A 22 38.21 29.07 -2.85
C ALA A 22 38.56 28.39 -4.19
N GLY A 23 37.65 28.35 -5.16
CA GLY A 23 37.86 27.75 -6.48
C GLY A 23 37.84 26.22 -6.50
N ARG A 24 37.38 25.56 -5.43
CA ARG A 24 37.32 24.10 -5.33
C ARG A 24 36.01 23.56 -5.90
N LYS A 25 36.11 22.47 -6.65
CA LYS A 25 34.95 21.78 -7.25
C LYS A 25 34.27 20.85 -6.25
N VAL A 26 33.13 21.29 -5.72
CA VAL A 26 32.24 20.50 -4.85
C VAL A 26 31.43 19.46 -5.64
N ILE A 27 31.51 18.21 -5.18
CA ILE A 27 30.80 17.03 -5.68
C ILE A 27 29.80 16.55 -4.62
N HIS A 28 28.61 16.12 -5.04
CA HIS A 28 27.59 15.60 -4.14
C HIS A 28 27.10 14.22 -4.56
N CYS A 29 27.05 13.28 -3.62
CA CYS A 29 26.35 12.00 -3.77
C CYS A 29 25.22 11.90 -2.74
N HIS A 30 24.11 11.27 -3.10
CA HIS A 30 22.99 11.03 -2.19
C HIS A 30 22.44 9.62 -2.34
N GLY A 31 21.98 9.05 -1.23
CA GLY A 31 21.26 7.78 -1.25
C GLY A 31 20.99 7.21 0.14
N THR A 32 20.39 6.02 0.16
CA THR A 32 20.15 5.30 1.41
C THR A 32 21.44 4.68 1.97
N PHE A 33 22.31 4.10 1.14
CA PHE A 33 23.52 3.40 1.59
C PHE A 33 23.25 2.37 2.72
N ASP A 34 22.23 1.52 2.55
CA ASP A 34 21.74 0.61 3.60
C ASP A 34 22.86 -0.32 4.11
N LEU A 35 23.33 -1.23 3.26
CA LEU A 35 24.53 -2.02 3.52
C LEU A 35 25.71 -1.43 2.74
N MET A 36 26.80 -1.12 3.44
CA MET A 36 28.05 -0.69 2.81
C MET A 36 28.79 -1.89 2.19
N HIS A 37 29.16 -1.75 0.93
CA HIS A 37 29.87 -2.77 0.15
C HIS A 37 30.80 -2.13 -0.88
N THR A 38 31.62 -2.95 -1.55
CA THR A 38 32.65 -2.49 -2.51
C THR A 38 32.08 -1.60 -3.62
N GLY A 39 30.87 -1.89 -4.11
CA GLY A 39 30.19 -1.03 -5.10
C GLY A 39 30.03 0.42 -4.64
N HIS A 40 29.50 0.67 -3.43
CA HIS A 40 29.40 2.03 -2.87
C HIS A 40 30.78 2.68 -2.70
N ILE A 41 31.77 1.92 -2.22
CA ILE A 41 33.12 2.45 -2.01
C ILE A 41 33.72 2.91 -3.34
N LYS A 42 33.66 2.09 -4.39
CA LYS A 42 34.15 2.44 -5.73
C LYS A 42 33.40 3.63 -6.32
N HIS A 43 32.08 3.65 -6.20
CA HIS A 43 31.25 4.76 -6.65
C HIS A 43 31.66 6.09 -5.98
N LEU A 44 31.83 6.10 -4.65
CA LEU A 44 32.22 7.30 -3.91
C LEU A 44 33.67 7.71 -4.18
N GLN A 45 34.59 6.76 -4.36
CA GLN A 45 35.97 7.05 -4.76
C GLN A 45 36.03 7.68 -6.15
N HIS A 46 35.26 7.15 -7.09
CA HIS A 46 35.13 7.72 -8.43
C HIS A 46 34.53 9.13 -8.37
N ALA A 47 33.43 9.33 -7.62
CA ALA A 47 32.83 10.65 -7.42
C ALA A 47 33.84 11.65 -6.85
N ARG A 48 34.63 11.24 -5.84
CA ARG A 48 35.68 12.09 -5.25
C ARG A 48 36.77 12.48 -6.27
N SER A 49 37.05 11.65 -7.27
CA SER A 49 38.04 11.94 -8.32
C SER A 49 37.58 13.03 -9.31
N LEU A 50 36.28 13.33 -9.36
CA LEU A 50 35.69 14.30 -10.30
C LEU A 50 35.76 15.75 -9.80
N GLY A 51 36.24 15.98 -8.58
CA GLY A 51 36.38 17.29 -7.96
C GLY A 51 37.27 17.29 -6.72
N ASP A 52 37.16 18.34 -5.92
CA ASP A 52 38.08 18.63 -4.82
C ASP A 52 37.49 18.37 -3.44
N MET A 53 36.16 18.24 -3.35
CA MET A 53 35.43 18.02 -2.11
C MET A 53 34.21 17.14 -2.39
N LEU A 54 34.13 15.99 -1.74
CA LEU A 54 32.96 15.11 -1.80
C LEU A 54 32.08 15.29 -0.56
N VAL A 55 30.87 15.76 -0.80
CA VAL A 55 29.79 15.80 0.18
C VAL A 55 28.85 14.62 -0.07
N VAL A 56 28.49 13.89 0.98
CA VAL A 56 27.52 12.77 0.87
C VAL A 56 26.31 13.07 1.73
N THR A 57 25.09 12.88 1.23
CA THR A 57 23.90 12.93 2.09
C THR A 57 23.17 11.60 2.14
N VAL A 58 22.68 11.26 3.32
CA VAL A 58 22.01 9.99 3.62
C VAL A 58 20.55 10.26 3.88
N THR A 59 19.63 9.55 3.22
CA THR A 59 18.19 9.64 3.52
C THR A 59 17.91 9.16 4.95
N SER A 60 17.18 9.94 5.74
CA SER A 60 16.77 9.56 7.09
C SER A 60 15.85 8.33 7.09
N ASP A 61 15.82 7.60 8.21
CA ASP A 61 15.08 6.33 8.33
C ASP A 61 13.59 6.52 8.00
N ALA A 62 13.00 7.64 8.42
CA ALA A 62 11.59 7.98 8.23
C ALA A 62 11.18 8.07 6.74
N PHE A 63 12.12 8.38 5.84
CA PHE A 63 11.87 8.60 4.42
C PHE A 63 12.41 7.46 3.53
N VAL A 64 12.99 6.41 4.11
CA VAL A 64 13.41 5.23 3.34
C VAL A 64 12.19 4.36 3.02
N ARG A 65 11.93 4.17 1.72
CA ARG A 65 10.83 3.35 1.20
C ARG A 65 11.36 2.22 0.31
N LYS A 66 12.21 1.37 0.89
CA LYS A 66 12.90 0.25 0.19
C LYS A 66 12.33 -1.12 0.52
N GLY A 67 11.07 -1.22 0.93
CA GLY A 67 10.43 -2.49 1.26
C GLY A 67 10.58 -2.92 2.72
N PRO A 68 10.13 -4.13 3.08
CA PRO A 68 9.98 -4.54 4.47
C PRO A 68 11.32 -4.72 5.17
N GLY A 69 11.38 -4.27 6.43
CA GLY A 69 12.59 -4.36 7.25
C GLY A 69 13.76 -3.51 6.73
N ARG A 70 13.47 -2.51 5.88
CA ARG A 70 14.47 -1.57 5.33
C ARG A 70 14.23 -0.15 5.85
N PRO A 71 15.29 0.62 6.17
CA PRO A 71 16.70 0.22 6.13
C PRO A 71 17.03 -0.74 7.28
N VAL A 72 18.02 -1.62 7.08
CA VAL A 72 18.51 -2.53 8.13
C VAL A 72 19.41 -1.79 9.12
N PHE A 73 20.22 -0.86 8.62
CA PHE A 73 21.08 -0.04 9.44
C PHE A 73 20.45 1.34 9.65
N THR A 74 20.43 1.81 10.90
CA THR A 74 19.89 3.14 11.23
C THR A 74 20.66 4.23 10.49
N GLU A 75 20.02 5.36 10.27
CA GLU A 75 20.62 6.53 9.62
C GLU A 75 21.95 6.95 10.25
N LEU A 76 22.09 6.84 11.58
CA LEU A 76 23.32 7.13 12.30
C LEU A 76 24.42 6.13 11.96
N LEU A 77 24.14 4.83 11.96
CA LEU A 77 25.12 3.80 11.60
C LEU A 77 25.55 3.93 10.13
N ARG A 78 24.60 4.20 9.23
CA ARG A 78 24.88 4.45 7.81
C ARG A 78 25.78 5.67 7.63
N ALA A 79 25.48 6.76 8.33
CA ALA A 79 26.27 7.98 8.35
C ALA A 79 27.70 7.74 8.89
N GLU A 80 27.85 7.03 10.00
CA GLU A 80 29.15 6.71 10.60
C GLU A 80 30.03 5.85 9.68
N ASN A 81 29.43 4.84 9.02
CA ASN A 81 30.14 4.00 8.06
C ASN A 81 30.68 4.81 6.88
N LEU A 82 29.90 5.76 6.35
CA LEU A 82 30.34 6.66 5.29
C LEU A 82 31.40 7.65 5.78
N ALA A 83 31.27 8.16 7.01
CA ALA A 83 32.22 9.08 7.61
C ALA A 83 33.64 8.48 7.72
N ALA A 84 33.70 7.16 7.95
CA ALA A 84 34.95 6.42 8.04
C ALA A 84 35.72 6.35 6.70
N LEU A 85 35.05 6.56 5.56
CA LEU A 85 35.71 6.52 4.25
C LEU A 85 36.62 7.73 4.05
N ALA A 86 37.86 7.48 3.64
CA ALA A 86 38.85 8.52 3.39
C ALA A 86 38.44 9.47 2.25
N CYS A 87 37.66 9.00 1.27
CA CYS A 87 37.21 9.79 0.13
C CYS A 87 36.03 10.72 0.42
N VAL A 88 35.37 10.57 1.58
CA VAL A 88 34.24 11.42 1.99
C VAL A 88 34.77 12.56 2.86
N ASP A 89 34.58 13.80 2.43
CA ASP A 89 35.03 14.99 3.16
C ASP A 89 34.01 15.38 4.24
N TYR A 90 32.73 15.46 3.87
CA TYR A 90 31.63 15.77 4.78
C TYR A 90 30.37 15.00 4.44
N LEU A 91 29.49 14.82 5.44
CA LEU A 91 28.18 14.23 5.22
C LEU A 91 27.08 14.80 6.12
N ALA A 92 25.83 14.61 5.73
CA ALA A 92 24.66 14.94 6.54
C ALA A 92 23.54 13.91 6.34
N ILE A 93 22.69 13.79 7.35
CA ILE A 93 21.41 13.10 7.23
C ILE A 93 20.39 14.10 6.66
N SER A 94 19.66 13.66 5.64
CA SER A 94 18.67 14.45 4.93
C SER A 94 17.29 13.93 5.27
N ASP A 95 16.50 14.75 5.97
CA ASP A 95 15.13 14.43 6.39
C ASP A 95 14.12 14.79 5.29
N ALA A 96 14.29 14.17 4.13
CA ALA A 96 13.47 14.39 2.94
C ALA A 96 13.46 13.15 2.05
N GLU A 97 12.37 12.95 1.31
CA GLU A 97 12.22 11.82 0.38
C GLU A 97 13.17 11.88 -0.81
N THR A 98 13.53 13.08 -1.25
CA THR A 98 14.38 13.32 -2.43
C THR A 98 15.64 14.09 -2.06
N ALA A 99 16.67 14.00 -2.90
CA ALA A 99 17.89 14.77 -2.68
C ALA A 99 17.71 16.29 -2.86
N SER A 100 16.55 16.77 -3.35
CA SER A 100 16.31 18.16 -3.73
C SER A 100 16.65 19.14 -2.61
N THR A 101 16.20 18.89 -1.37
CA THR A 101 16.51 19.74 -0.22
C THR A 101 18.02 19.81 0.02
N ALA A 102 18.72 18.67 -0.06
CA ALA A 102 20.18 18.66 0.09
C ALA A 102 20.88 19.39 -1.08
N ILE A 103 20.38 19.25 -2.31
CA ILE A 103 20.90 19.92 -3.50
C ILE A 103 20.74 21.44 -3.38
N GLU A 104 19.61 21.94 -2.85
CA GLU A 104 19.35 23.37 -2.66
C GLU A 104 20.33 24.02 -1.66
N HIS A 105 20.73 23.28 -0.62
CA HIS A 105 21.69 23.76 0.38
C HIS A 105 23.14 23.67 -0.14
N ILE A 106 23.52 22.53 -0.75
CA ILE A 106 24.90 22.26 -1.17
C ILE A 106 25.23 22.96 -2.50
N GLN A 107 24.26 23.05 -3.41
CA GLN A 107 24.36 23.59 -4.77
C GLN A 107 25.58 23.03 -5.54
N PRO A 108 25.77 21.72 -5.62
CA PRO A 108 27.02 21.11 -6.08
C PRO A 108 27.35 21.49 -7.53
N HIS A 109 28.63 21.51 -7.89
CA HIS A 109 29.01 21.62 -9.32
C HIS A 109 28.68 20.35 -10.07
N LEU A 110 28.78 19.21 -9.39
CA LEU A 110 28.44 17.92 -9.96
C LEU A 110 27.69 17.06 -8.94
N TYR A 111 26.53 16.58 -9.34
CA TYR A 111 25.77 15.58 -8.60
C TYR A 111 26.01 14.21 -9.23
N VAL A 112 26.56 13.28 -8.45
CA VAL A 112 27.03 11.99 -8.97
C VAL A 112 26.11 10.86 -8.50
N LYS A 113 25.60 10.08 -9.46
CA LYS A 113 24.71 8.94 -9.26
C LYS A 113 25.30 7.65 -9.85
N GLY A 114 24.87 6.50 -9.35
CA GLY A 114 25.27 5.21 -9.92
C GLY A 114 24.67 4.97 -11.31
N SER A 115 25.27 4.07 -12.10
CA SER A 115 24.81 3.68 -13.44
C SER A 115 23.37 3.17 -13.46
N ASP A 116 22.91 2.57 -12.36
CA ASP A 116 21.53 2.08 -12.17
C ASP A 116 20.47 3.19 -12.37
N TYR A 117 20.88 4.46 -12.32
CA TYR A 117 20.03 5.64 -12.45
C TYR A 117 20.21 6.38 -13.78
N ALA A 118 21.07 5.87 -14.69
CA ALA A 118 21.31 6.50 -15.98
C ALA A 118 20.12 6.32 -16.95
N ASP A 119 19.36 5.24 -16.78
CA ASP A 119 18.14 4.97 -17.55
C ASP A 119 16.91 5.52 -16.83
N ALA A 120 16.36 6.62 -17.36
CA ALA A 120 15.16 7.25 -16.81
C ALA A 120 13.92 6.34 -16.83
N SER A 121 13.90 5.29 -17.67
CA SER A 121 12.80 4.31 -17.68
C SER A 121 12.78 3.40 -16.45
N GLN A 122 13.89 3.34 -15.70
CA GLN A 122 14.01 2.58 -14.46
C GLN A 122 13.73 3.41 -13.20
N ASP A 123 13.34 4.69 -13.32
CA ASP A 123 12.87 5.53 -12.22
C ASP A 123 11.36 5.78 -12.28
N PRO A 124 10.53 4.83 -11.80
CA PRO A 124 9.09 5.01 -11.75
C PRO A 124 8.64 6.16 -10.83
N SER A 125 9.52 6.70 -9.96
CA SER A 125 9.18 7.85 -9.10
C SER A 125 9.41 9.21 -9.77
N GLY A 126 10.15 9.28 -10.87
CA GLY A 126 10.52 10.54 -11.53
C GLY A 126 11.38 11.47 -10.66
N ASN A 127 11.94 10.95 -9.56
CA ASN A 127 12.73 11.72 -8.61
C ASN A 127 14.06 12.17 -9.22
N ILE A 128 14.68 11.37 -10.09
CA ILE A 128 15.93 11.72 -10.76
C ILE A 128 15.71 12.96 -11.63
N ALA A 129 14.59 13.05 -12.34
CA ALA A 129 14.30 14.21 -13.18
C ALA A 129 14.18 15.50 -12.35
N ARG A 130 13.57 15.42 -11.16
CA ARG A 130 13.48 16.53 -10.21
C ARG A 130 14.86 16.92 -9.66
N GLU A 131 15.67 15.93 -9.28
CA GLU A 131 17.03 16.15 -8.79
C GLU A 131 17.93 16.79 -9.87
N VAL A 132 17.86 16.31 -11.12
CA VAL A 132 18.58 16.88 -12.26
C VAL A 132 18.17 18.34 -12.49
N ALA A 133 16.87 18.64 -12.42
CA ALA A 133 16.38 20.00 -12.56
C ALA A 133 16.89 20.92 -11.44
N ALA A 134 16.86 20.45 -10.19
CA ALA A 134 17.36 21.19 -9.03
C ALA A 134 18.87 21.50 -9.14
N VAL A 135 19.68 20.52 -9.56
CA VAL A 135 21.13 20.72 -9.74
C VAL A 135 21.41 21.77 -10.81
N ARG A 136 20.73 21.68 -11.97
CA ARG A 136 20.92 22.60 -13.09
C ARG A 136 20.42 24.01 -12.80
N GLN A 137 19.35 24.16 -12.01
CA GLN A 137 18.87 25.46 -11.55
C GLN A 137 19.95 26.22 -10.75
N HIS A 138 20.82 25.50 -10.06
CA HIS A 138 21.95 26.08 -9.32
C HIS A 138 23.28 26.09 -10.11
N GLY A 139 23.24 25.85 -11.42
CA GLY A 139 24.40 25.90 -12.31
C GLY A 139 25.35 24.70 -12.23
N GLY A 140 24.94 23.61 -11.58
CA GLY A 140 25.65 22.33 -11.58
C GLY A 140 25.23 21.42 -12.73
N ASP A 141 25.87 20.24 -12.81
CA ASP A 141 25.49 19.17 -13.75
C ASP A 141 25.42 17.80 -13.06
N VAL A 142 24.91 16.78 -13.77
CA VAL A 142 24.77 15.42 -13.24
C VAL A 142 25.71 14.45 -13.97
N TYR A 143 26.35 13.55 -13.22
CA TYR A 143 27.23 12.52 -13.76
C TYR A 143 26.83 11.13 -13.27
N PHE A 144 26.81 10.15 -14.17
CA PHE A 144 26.52 8.76 -13.86
C PHE A 144 27.81 7.95 -13.94
N THR A 145 28.13 7.20 -12.89
CA THR A 145 29.34 6.37 -12.83
C THR A 145 29.11 5.00 -13.45
N ASP A 146 30.08 4.47 -14.21
CA ASP A 146 30.03 3.12 -14.80
C ASP A 146 30.64 2.01 -13.90
N GLU A 147 30.85 2.30 -12.62
CA GLU A 147 31.43 1.35 -11.66
C GLU A 147 30.49 0.17 -11.36
N ILE A 148 31.06 -0.97 -10.95
CA ILE A 148 30.29 -2.16 -10.58
C ILE A 148 29.26 -1.80 -9.49
N THR A 149 27.98 -1.87 -9.83
CA THR A 149 26.87 -1.70 -8.89
C THR A 149 26.51 -3.05 -8.27
N PHE A 150 26.60 -3.12 -6.94
CA PHE A 150 25.95 -4.17 -6.16
C PHE A 150 24.70 -3.55 -5.53
N SER A 151 23.61 -4.31 -5.45
CA SER A 151 22.42 -3.87 -4.73
C SER A 151 22.50 -4.30 -3.27
N SER A 152 22.45 -3.35 -2.33
CA SER A 152 22.35 -3.67 -0.89
C SER A 152 21.19 -4.61 -0.61
N THR A 153 20.05 -4.40 -1.27
CA THR A 153 18.86 -5.25 -1.16
C THR A 153 19.18 -6.71 -1.50
N LYS A 154 19.82 -6.95 -2.65
CA LYS A 154 20.21 -8.30 -3.08
C LYS A 154 21.17 -8.96 -2.09
N LEU A 155 22.24 -8.25 -1.71
CA LEU A 155 23.22 -8.78 -0.74
C LEU A 155 22.57 -9.12 0.60
N LEU A 156 21.66 -8.26 1.07
CA LEU A 156 20.95 -8.46 2.32
C LEU A 156 19.93 -9.60 2.23
N ASN A 157 19.28 -9.80 1.08
CA ASN A 157 18.38 -10.94 0.87
C ASN A 157 19.14 -12.27 0.75
N ASP A 158 20.28 -12.27 0.05
CA ASP A 158 21.06 -13.47 -0.27
C ASP A 158 21.96 -13.93 0.90
N HIS A 159 22.41 -13.00 1.75
CA HIS A 159 23.46 -13.28 2.74
C HIS A 159 23.12 -12.91 4.18
N PHE A 160 21.99 -12.24 4.42
CA PHE A 160 21.57 -11.82 5.76
C PHE A 160 20.16 -12.33 6.06
N ASP A 161 19.90 -12.75 7.30
CA ASP A 161 18.59 -13.27 7.73
C ASP A 161 17.55 -12.15 7.95
N VAL A 162 17.38 -11.25 6.97
CA VAL A 162 16.48 -10.09 7.09
C VAL A 162 15.01 -10.50 7.07
N LEU A 163 14.69 -11.55 6.29
CA LEU A 163 13.34 -12.10 6.21
C LEU A 163 13.23 -13.38 7.05
N PRO A 164 12.08 -13.63 7.70
CA PRO A 164 11.78 -14.90 8.35
C PRO A 164 12.02 -16.09 7.41
N GLN A 165 12.42 -17.23 7.97
CA GLN A 165 12.79 -18.42 7.18
C GLN A 165 11.67 -18.85 6.22
N ASP A 166 10.43 -18.92 6.70
CA ASP A 166 9.27 -19.31 5.89
C ASP A 166 9.04 -18.36 4.71
N THR A 167 9.20 -17.04 4.95
CA THR A 167 9.12 -16.01 3.91
C THR A 167 10.20 -16.19 2.85
N ARG A 168 11.43 -16.47 3.27
CA ARG A 168 12.54 -16.68 2.33
C ARG A 168 12.33 -17.93 1.47
N LEU A 169 11.96 -19.06 2.08
CA LEU A 169 11.70 -20.31 1.37
C LEU A 169 10.57 -20.16 0.35
N PHE A 170 9.48 -19.47 0.75
CA PHE A 170 8.38 -19.17 -0.17
C PHE A 170 8.85 -18.31 -1.35
N LEU A 171 9.56 -17.20 -1.09
CA LEU A 171 10.04 -16.29 -2.15
C LEU A 171 11.06 -16.96 -3.08
N GLU A 172 11.95 -17.81 -2.57
CA GLU A 172 12.88 -18.60 -3.39
C GLU A 172 12.16 -19.59 -4.32
N SER A 173 11.08 -20.21 -3.83
CA SER A 173 10.23 -21.07 -4.65
C SER A 173 9.48 -20.26 -5.71
N PHE A 174 8.86 -19.15 -5.30
CA PHE A 174 8.08 -18.28 -6.18
C PHE A 174 8.93 -17.67 -7.30
N LYS A 175 10.15 -17.20 -6.99
CA LYS A 175 11.07 -16.63 -8.00
C LYS A 175 11.41 -17.61 -9.13
N LYS A 176 11.34 -18.93 -8.89
CA LYS A 176 11.57 -19.95 -9.92
C LYS A 176 10.39 -20.08 -10.88
N SER A 177 9.16 -19.87 -10.40
CA SER A 177 7.95 -19.95 -11.22
C SER A 177 7.57 -18.62 -11.86
N CYS A 178 7.86 -17.50 -11.19
CA CYS A 178 7.58 -16.17 -11.67
C CYS A 178 8.72 -15.21 -11.30
N PRO A 179 9.64 -14.92 -12.24
CA PRO A 179 10.64 -13.88 -12.09
C PRO A 179 10.04 -12.50 -11.80
N LEU A 180 10.83 -11.60 -11.19
CA LEU A 180 10.42 -10.23 -10.86
C LEU A 180 9.90 -9.45 -12.09
N GLU A 181 10.57 -9.59 -13.24
CA GLU A 181 10.20 -8.88 -14.47
C GLU A 181 8.80 -9.29 -14.94
N ASP A 182 8.51 -10.59 -14.94
CA ASP A 182 7.19 -11.12 -15.29
C ASP A 182 6.12 -10.69 -14.29
N PHE A 183 6.44 -10.67 -12.99
CA PHE A 183 5.54 -10.21 -11.95
C PHE A 183 5.16 -8.74 -12.13
N LEU A 184 6.15 -7.86 -12.32
CA LEU A 184 5.91 -6.44 -12.54
C LEU A 184 5.19 -6.19 -13.86
N ALA A 185 5.52 -6.93 -14.93
CA ALA A 185 4.84 -6.81 -16.22
C ALA A 185 3.34 -7.17 -16.12
N HIS A 186 2.98 -8.21 -15.35
CA HIS A 186 1.58 -8.56 -15.10
C HIS A 186 0.85 -7.44 -14.34
N VAL A 187 1.45 -6.90 -13.29
CA VAL A 187 0.84 -5.82 -12.50
C VAL A 187 0.69 -4.54 -13.35
N GLN A 188 1.66 -4.23 -14.21
CA GLN A 188 1.57 -3.09 -15.14
C GLN A 188 0.48 -3.30 -16.21
N ALA A 189 0.24 -4.53 -16.65
CA ALA A 189 -0.80 -4.85 -17.63
C ALA A 189 -2.22 -4.58 -17.10
N LEU A 190 -2.42 -4.58 -15.77
CA LEU A 190 -3.69 -4.25 -15.12
C LEU A 190 -4.19 -2.84 -15.49
N ALA A 191 -3.28 -1.93 -15.90
CA ALA A 191 -3.63 -0.57 -16.30
C ALA A 191 -4.68 -0.52 -17.42
N LYS A 192 -4.77 -1.57 -18.25
CA LYS A 192 -5.71 -1.66 -19.37
C LYS A 192 -7.10 -2.13 -18.97
N MET A 193 -7.28 -2.66 -17.76
CA MET A 193 -8.54 -3.24 -17.34
C MET A 193 -9.62 -2.18 -17.06
N LYS A 194 -10.86 -2.56 -17.34
CA LYS A 194 -12.08 -1.87 -16.91
C LYS A 194 -12.65 -2.59 -15.70
N VAL A 195 -12.72 -1.90 -14.58
CA VAL A 195 -13.06 -2.50 -13.29
C VAL A 195 -14.30 -1.83 -12.71
N LEU A 196 -15.28 -2.63 -12.32
CA LEU A 196 -16.45 -2.19 -11.58
C LEU A 196 -16.30 -2.56 -10.10
N VAL A 197 -16.41 -1.58 -9.22
CA VAL A 197 -16.49 -1.80 -7.77
C VAL A 197 -17.94 -1.58 -7.33
N ILE A 198 -18.52 -2.54 -6.60
CA ILE A 198 -19.88 -2.43 -6.08
C ILE A 198 -19.84 -2.66 -4.57
N GLY A 199 -20.26 -1.69 -3.77
CA GLY A 199 -20.29 -1.88 -2.32
C GLY A 199 -20.65 -0.63 -1.52
N ASP A 200 -20.73 -0.80 -0.20
CA ASP A 200 -21.10 0.27 0.73
C ASP A 200 -20.08 1.42 0.67
N ALA A 201 -20.55 2.64 0.45
CA ALA A 201 -19.78 3.84 0.72
C ALA A 201 -19.74 4.07 2.23
N ILE A 202 -18.54 4.12 2.81
CA ILE A 202 -18.34 4.27 4.25
C ILE A 202 -17.45 5.50 4.49
N ILE A 203 -17.86 6.36 5.41
CA ILE A 203 -17.04 7.47 5.89
C ILE A 203 -16.50 7.08 7.26
N ASP A 204 -15.19 6.90 7.35
CA ASP A 204 -14.52 6.58 8.60
C ASP A 204 -14.07 7.88 9.30
N GLU A 205 -14.56 8.15 10.50
CA GLU A 205 -14.18 9.35 11.26
C GLU A 205 -13.34 8.97 12.46
N TYR A 206 -12.21 9.64 12.63
CA TYR A 206 -11.33 9.47 13.78
C TYR A 206 -11.41 10.74 14.62
N HIS A 207 -11.91 10.61 15.84
CA HIS A 207 -11.90 11.67 16.83
C HIS A 207 -10.77 11.39 17.82
N TYR A 208 -9.73 12.20 17.75
CA TYR A 208 -8.58 12.13 18.64
C TYR A 208 -8.95 12.78 19.97
N VAL A 209 -8.80 12.01 21.04
CA VAL A 209 -9.16 12.45 22.37
C VAL A 209 -8.03 12.22 23.37
N HIS A 210 -7.96 13.08 24.38
CA HIS A 210 -7.08 12.90 25.52
C HIS A 210 -7.86 12.34 26.72
N THR A 211 -7.43 11.21 27.24
CA THR A 211 -8.09 10.55 28.38
C THR A 211 -7.90 11.35 29.66
N LEU A 212 -9.01 11.73 30.32
CA LEU A 212 -8.99 12.46 31.60
C LEU A 212 -9.11 11.55 32.83
N GLY A 213 -9.51 10.29 32.63
CA GLY A 213 -9.73 9.31 33.68
C GLY A 213 -11.22 9.03 33.94
N GLN A 214 -11.54 8.40 35.07
CA GLN A 214 -12.90 8.01 35.40
C GLN A 214 -13.77 9.22 35.75
N THR A 215 -15.03 9.22 35.32
CA THR A 215 -16.00 10.25 35.72
C THR A 215 -16.30 10.18 37.22
N GLY A 216 -16.55 11.32 37.87
CA GLY A 216 -16.94 11.35 39.29
C GLY A 216 -18.34 10.80 39.61
N LYS A 217 -19.10 10.35 38.59
CA LYS A 217 -20.50 9.88 38.71
C LYS A 217 -20.74 8.48 38.12
N GLY A 218 -19.69 7.68 37.93
CA GLY A 218 -19.82 6.32 37.40
C GLY A 218 -18.47 5.72 37.02
N THR A 219 -18.50 4.55 36.36
CA THR A 219 -17.29 3.86 35.85
C THR A 219 -16.95 4.25 34.41
N SER A 220 -17.69 5.18 33.82
CA SER A 220 -17.42 5.66 32.46
C SER A 220 -16.15 6.50 32.40
N LEU A 221 -15.46 6.38 31.27
CA LEU A 221 -14.25 7.15 30.95
C LEU A 221 -14.63 8.57 30.51
N ALA A 222 -13.98 9.58 31.10
CA ALA A 222 -14.03 10.96 30.63
C ALA A 222 -12.86 11.21 29.68
N VAL A 223 -13.15 11.83 28.54
CA VAL A 223 -12.15 12.18 27.52
C VAL A 223 -12.34 13.64 27.09
N ARG A 224 -11.25 14.28 26.66
CA ARG A 224 -11.26 15.63 26.08
C ARG A 224 -11.02 15.54 24.58
N TYR A 225 -11.92 16.10 23.78
CA TYR A 225 -11.74 16.23 22.33
C TYR A 225 -10.49 17.06 21.99
N GLN A 226 -9.74 16.62 20.97
CA GLN A 226 -8.60 17.36 20.43
C GLN A 226 -8.84 17.76 18.97
N SER A 227 -9.03 16.78 18.09
CA SER A 227 -9.20 16.99 16.65
C SER A 227 -9.98 15.84 16.02
N GLU A 228 -10.38 16.01 14.76
CA GLU A 228 -11.04 14.97 13.97
C GLU A 228 -10.47 14.89 12.55
N GLU A 229 -10.51 13.70 11.97
CA GLU A 229 -10.20 13.45 10.57
C GLU A 229 -11.29 12.54 9.96
N ARG A 230 -11.64 12.78 8.68
CA ARG A 230 -12.56 11.94 7.91
C ARG A 230 -11.80 11.25 6.79
N PHE A 231 -11.96 9.94 6.67
CA PHE A 231 -11.37 9.10 5.63
C PHE A 231 -12.45 8.45 4.77
N ALA A 232 -12.14 8.29 3.49
CA ALA A 232 -12.97 7.54 2.56
C ALA A 232 -12.71 6.04 2.76
N GLY A 233 -13.69 5.33 3.31
CA GLY A 233 -13.63 3.91 3.60
C GLY A 233 -14.56 3.09 2.71
N GLY A 234 -14.66 1.80 3.03
CA GLY A 234 -15.55 0.90 2.31
C GLY A 234 -15.18 0.73 0.84
N ALA A 235 -16.19 0.68 -0.02
CA ALA A 235 -16.01 0.57 -1.46
C ALA A 235 -15.27 1.76 -2.09
N ILE A 236 -15.25 2.93 -1.42
CA ILE A 236 -14.52 4.11 -1.89
C ILE A 236 -13.00 3.87 -1.80
N ALA A 237 -12.54 3.31 -0.68
CA ALA A 237 -11.14 2.93 -0.50
C ALA A 237 -10.71 1.90 -1.53
N VAL A 238 -11.50 0.83 -1.71
CA VAL A 238 -11.25 -0.22 -2.72
C VAL A 238 -11.16 0.35 -4.12
N ALA A 239 -12.08 1.23 -4.53
CA ALA A 239 -12.01 1.89 -5.83
C ALA A 239 -10.73 2.72 -5.99
N ASN A 240 -10.28 3.42 -4.94
CA ASN A 240 -9.04 4.20 -4.96
C ASN A 240 -7.76 3.34 -4.98
N HIS A 241 -7.75 2.18 -4.31
CA HIS A 241 -6.67 1.20 -4.43
C HIS A 241 -6.58 0.70 -5.87
N ILE A 242 -7.69 0.20 -6.42
CA ILE A 242 -7.80 -0.30 -7.80
C ILE A 242 -7.38 0.77 -8.81
N ALA A 243 -7.80 2.02 -8.63
CA ALA A 243 -7.45 3.13 -9.50
C ALA A 243 -5.96 3.51 -9.50
N GLY A 244 -5.16 2.99 -8.55
CA GLY A 244 -3.70 3.02 -8.66
C GLY A 244 -3.16 2.11 -9.77
N PHE A 245 -3.87 1.01 -10.07
CA PHE A 245 -3.38 -0.06 -10.94
C PHE A 245 -4.18 -0.23 -12.23
N ALA A 246 -5.43 0.27 -12.30
CA ALA A 246 -6.30 0.22 -13.47
C ALA A 246 -6.71 1.63 -13.93
N ALA A 247 -6.70 1.88 -15.24
CA ALA A 247 -6.99 3.21 -15.78
C ALA A 247 -8.50 3.52 -15.86
N ASN A 248 -9.37 2.52 -15.83
CA ASN A 248 -10.82 2.70 -15.96
C ASN A 248 -11.54 2.02 -14.79
N VAL A 249 -11.95 2.80 -13.79
CA VAL A 249 -12.64 2.30 -12.62
C VAL A 249 -14.01 2.94 -12.51
N THR A 250 -15.04 2.15 -12.25
CA THR A 250 -16.37 2.65 -11.91
C THR A 250 -16.73 2.19 -10.50
N LEU A 251 -17.14 3.10 -9.63
CA LEU A 251 -17.70 2.79 -8.33
C LEU A 251 -19.22 2.91 -8.42
N LEU A 252 -19.94 1.80 -8.23
CA LEU A 252 -21.38 1.74 -8.07
C LEU A 252 -21.76 1.65 -6.59
N THR A 253 -22.41 2.68 -6.05
CA THR A 253 -22.75 2.75 -4.61
C THR A 253 -24.04 3.54 -4.35
N ALA A 254 -24.48 3.60 -3.10
CA ALA A 254 -25.55 4.51 -2.67
C ALA A 254 -25.09 5.41 -1.53
N LEU A 255 -25.64 6.63 -1.51
CA LEU A 255 -25.28 7.70 -0.58
C LEU A 255 -26.53 8.31 0.07
N GLY A 256 -26.36 8.98 1.20
CA GLY A 256 -27.38 9.83 1.80
C GLY A 256 -27.70 11.04 0.92
N GLN A 257 -28.99 11.42 0.87
CA GLN A 257 -29.46 12.53 0.03
C GLN A 257 -29.31 13.93 0.68
N HIS A 258 -29.30 13.99 2.00
CA HIS A 258 -29.48 15.24 2.77
C HIS A 258 -28.25 15.60 3.63
N ASP A 259 -27.07 15.21 3.17
CA ASP A 259 -25.78 15.49 3.81
C ASP A 259 -24.71 15.86 2.78
N ASP A 260 -23.46 16.00 3.22
CA ASP A 260 -22.32 16.36 2.37
C ASP A 260 -21.67 15.16 1.67
N SER A 261 -22.28 13.97 1.73
CA SER A 261 -21.62 12.73 1.32
C SER A 261 -21.26 12.70 -0.16
N LEU A 262 -22.13 13.16 -1.06
CA LEU A 262 -21.82 13.16 -2.49
C LEU A 262 -20.61 14.04 -2.80
N GLU A 263 -20.57 15.25 -2.25
CA GLU A 263 -19.45 16.17 -2.42
C GLU A 263 -18.16 15.60 -1.81
N TYR A 264 -18.26 15.09 -0.58
CA TYR A 264 -17.13 14.46 0.12
C TYR A 264 -16.57 13.26 -0.65
N VAL A 265 -17.41 12.29 -1.03
CA VAL A 265 -16.98 11.09 -1.76
C VAL A 265 -16.38 11.47 -3.11
N SER A 266 -17.03 12.37 -3.86
CA SER A 266 -16.52 12.83 -5.16
C SER A 266 -15.15 13.50 -5.02
N SER A 267 -14.92 14.26 -3.94
CA SER A 267 -13.62 14.91 -3.67
C SER A 267 -12.49 13.93 -3.30
N LYS A 268 -12.84 12.73 -2.82
CA LYS A 268 -11.88 11.72 -2.36
C LYS A 268 -11.54 10.67 -3.41
N LEU A 269 -12.35 10.56 -4.47
CA LEU A 269 -12.09 9.64 -5.55
C LEU A 269 -10.92 10.11 -6.43
N LYS A 270 -10.08 9.17 -6.87
CA LYS A 270 -9.07 9.44 -7.90
C LYS A 270 -9.73 9.87 -9.21
N ALA A 271 -9.02 10.67 -10.00
CA ALA A 271 -9.53 11.26 -11.24
C ALA A 271 -9.99 10.24 -12.30
N ASN A 272 -9.49 9.00 -12.23
CA ASN A 272 -9.85 7.88 -13.10
C ASN A 272 -10.94 6.96 -12.52
N VAL A 273 -11.60 7.36 -11.42
CA VAL A 273 -12.77 6.66 -10.89
C VAL A 273 -14.04 7.43 -11.26
N GLN A 274 -14.90 6.79 -12.04
CA GLN A 274 -16.26 7.27 -12.31
C GLN A 274 -17.19 6.85 -11.15
N LEU A 275 -17.86 7.83 -10.54
CA LEU A 275 -18.86 7.57 -9.51
C LEU A 275 -20.26 7.40 -10.13
N GLU A 276 -20.76 6.17 -10.10
CA GLU A 276 -22.16 5.84 -10.36
C GLU A 276 -22.88 5.68 -9.03
N HIS A 277 -23.76 6.62 -8.69
CA HIS A 277 -24.42 6.59 -7.40
C HIS A 277 -25.94 6.58 -7.53
N ARG A 278 -26.59 6.11 -6.48
CA ARG A 278 -28.00 6.34 -6.18
C ARG A 278 -28.10 6.98 -4.79
N PHE A 279 -29.27 7.50 -4.46
CA PHE A 279 -29.54 7.98 -3.11
C PHE A 279 -30.38 6.97 -2.36
N PHE A 280 -30.05 6.76 -1.09
CA PHE A 280 -30.97 6.14 -0.15
C PHE A 280 -32.18 7.04 0.04
N LYS A 281 -33.35 6.44 0.29
CA LYS A 281 -34.60 7.17 0.46
C LYS A 281 -34.65 7.87 1.81
N THR A 282 -34.21 7.20 2.87
CA THR A 282 -34.22 7.76 4.24
C THR A 282 -32.89 7.61 4.96
N ALA A 283 -32.11 6.57 4.67
CA ALA A 283 -30.84 6.35 5.34
C ALA A 283 -29.79 7.41 4.94
N PRO A 284 -28.96 7.91 5.89
CA PRO A 284 -27.76 8.66 5.56
C PRO A 284 -26.65 7.71 5.09
N THR A 285 -25.59 8.26 4.49
CA THR A 285 -24.37 7.47 4.22
C THR A 285 -23.81 6.93 5.54
N LEU A 286 -23.29 5.69 5.53
CA LEU A 286 -22.74 5.08 6.73
C LEU A 286 -21.50 5.85 7.21
N ILE A 287 -21.55 6.35 8.44
CA ILE A 287 -20.40 6.95 9.11
C ILE A 287 -20.00 6.08 10.30
N LYS A 288 -18.74 5.61 10.29
CA LYS A 288 -18.13 4.87 11.40
C LYS A 288 -17.21 5.80 12.17
N ARG A 289 -17.71 6.38 13.26
CA ARG A 289 -16.98 7.33 14.11
C ARG A 289 -16.25 6.61 15.24
N ARG A 290 -14.94 6.68 15.25
CA ARG A 290 -14.04 6.04 16.22
C ARG A 290 -13.41 7.08 17.12
N PHE A 291 -13.45 6.85 18.42
CA PHE A 291 -12.75 7.69 19.40
C PHE A 291 -11.45 6.99 19.80
N VAL A 292 -10.33 7.64 19.51
CA VAL A 292 -8.98 7.08 19.71
C VAL A 292 -8.14 7.99 20.60
N ASP A 293 -7.25 7.41 21.40
CA ASP A 293 -6.33 8.17 22.23
C ASP A 293 -5.03 8.57 21.49
N GLN A 294 -4.07 9.14 22.23
CA GLN A 294 -2.78 9.59 21.68
C GLN A 294 -1.89 8.45 21.16
N GLU A 295 -2.15 7.21 21.58
CA GLU A 295 -1.47 6.00 21.12
C GLU A 295 -2.27 5.28 20.04
N LEU A 296 -3.31 5.93 19.48
CA LEU A 296 -4.26 5.37 18.52
C LEU A 296 -5.04 4.16 19.05
N GLN A 297 -5.13 3.99 20.37
CA GLN A 297 -5.95 2.94 20.97
C GLN A 297 -7.43 3.33 20.85
N ARG A 298 -8.23 2.45 20.22
CA ARG A 298 -9.67 2.67 20.06
C ARG A 298 -10.40 2.46 21.38
N LEU A 299 -11.05 3.51 21.87
CA LEU A 299 -11.86 3.49 23.08
C LEU A 299 -13.24 2.91 22.83
N PHE A 300 -13.96 3.48 21.85
CA PHE A 300 -15.26 3.03 21.38
C PHE A 300 -15.56 3.62 19.99
N GLU A 301 -16.63 3.14 19.35
CA GLU A 301 -17.10 3.66 18.07
C GLU A 301 -18.62 3.78 18.02
N ILE A 302 -19.11 4.66 17.16
CA ILE A 302 -20.53 4.92 16.89
C ILE A 302 -20.77 4.76 15.40
N TYR A 303 -21.87 4.09 15.05
CA TYR A 303 -22.32 3.93 13.67
C TYR A 303 -23.47 4.92 13.49
N PHE A 304 -23.31 5.87 12.56
CA PHE A 304 -24.39 6.74 12.11
C PHE A 304 -24.87 6.26 10.75
N GLY A 305 -26.18 6.10 10.60
CA GLY A 305 -26.74 5.43 9.44
C GLY A 305 -26.48 3.93 9.45
N GLY A 306 -26.72 3.30 8.30
CA GLY A 306 -26.75 1.86 8.17
C GLY A 306 -28.17 1.30 8.08
N GLU A 307 -28.29 0.31 7.21
CA GLU A 307 -29.44 -0.41 6.67
C GLU A 307 -30.67 0.40 6.25
N GLU A 308 -30.86 0.55 4.93
CA GLU A 308 -32.19 0.54 4.33
C GLU A 308 -32.28 -0.59 3.29
N GLN A 309 -32.59 -1.81 3.79
CA GLN A 309 -33.12 -2.89 2.97
C GLN A 309 -34.65 -2.72 2.89
N GLU A 310 -35.27 -3.21 1.80
CA GLU A 310 -36.71 -3.05 1.45
C GLU A 310 -37.09 -1.80 0.63
N ASP A 311 -36.13 -1.04 0.09
CA ASP A 311 -36.40 -0.09 -0.99
C ASP A 311 -36.39 -0.81 -2.36
N GLU A 312 -37.56 -1.25 -2.82
CA GLU A 312 -37.72 -1.93 -4.11
C GLU A 312 -37.29 -1.08 -5.30
N ALA A 313 -37.45 0.25 -5.24
CA ALA A 313 -37.09 1.13 -6.35
C ALA A 313 -35.57 1.28 -6.47
N LEU A 314 -34.89 1.43 -5.33
CA LEU A 314 -33.43 1.41 -5.28
C LEU A 314 -32.90 0.04 -5.78
N GLU A 315 -33.44 -1.06 -5.25
CA GLU A 315 -33.06 -2.42 -5.63
C GLU A 315 -33.19 -2.66 -7.14
N GLN A 316 -34.33 -2.30 -7.72
CA GLN A 316 -34.57 -2.45 -9.15
C GLN A 316 -33.60 -1.59 -9.97
N SER A 317 -33.37 -0.34 -9.56
CA SER A 317 -32.44 0.57 -10.26
C SER A 317 -31.01 0.03 -10.30
N PHE A 318 -30.54 -0.59 -9.21
CA PHE A 318 -29.24 -1.27 -9.19
C PHE A 318 -29.25 -2.50 -10.11
N CYS A 319 -30.26 -3.36 -9.99
CA CYS A 319 -30.33 -4.59 -10.78
C CYS A 319 -30.38 -4.31 -12.29
N ASP A 320 -31.15 -3.32 -12.73
CA ASP A 320 -31.24 -2.89 -14.12
C ASP A 320 -29.90 -2.36 -14.64
N TRP A 321 -29.22 -1.52 -13.82
CA TRP A 321 -27.93 -0.97 -14.21
C TRP A 321 -26.86 -2.07 -14.29
N ILE A 322 -26.82 -2.99 -13.32
CA ILE A 322 -25.90 -4.14 -13.30
C ILE A 322 -26.14 -5.03 -14.51
N ALA A 323 -27.39 -5.38 -14.80
CA ALA A 323 -27.74 -6.21 -15.95
C ALA A 323 -27.31 -5.59 -17.29
N LEU A 324 -27.39 -4.26 -17.40
CA LEU A 324 -27.03 -3.55 -18.62
C LEU A 324 -25.50 -3.36 -18.79
N HIS A 325 -24.75 -3.18 -17.70
CA HIS A 325 -23.36 -2.72 -17.79
C HIS A 325 -22.31 -3.70 -17.25
N ALA A 326 -22.63 -4.55 -16.27
CA ALA A 326 -21.62 -5.33 -15.55
C ALA A 326 -20.79 -6.26 -16.47
N GLY A 327 -21.40 -6.80 -17.52
CA GLY A 327 -20.71 -7.67 -18.49
C GLY A 327 -19.72 -6.94 -19.41
N ALA A 328 -19.69 -5.61 -19.41
CA ALA A 328 -18.73 -4.82 -20.18
C ALA A 328 -17.43 -4.51 -19.41
N PHE A 329 -17.37 -4.87 -18.12
CA PHE A 329 -16.18 -4.74 -17.29
C PHE A 329 -15.39 -6.06 -17.30
N ASP A 330 -14.06 -5.95 -17.27
CA ASP A 330 -13.17 -7.10 -17.21
C ASP A 330 -13.19 -7.77 -15.83
N ALA A 331 -13.51 -6.99 -14.78
CA ALA A 331 -13.63 -7.46 -13.41
C ALA A 331 -14.71 -6.69 -12.64
N VAL A 332 -15.50 -7.41 -11.84
CA VAL A 332 -16.40 -6.86 -10.83
C VAL A 332 -15.85 -7.24 -9.45
N ILE A 333 -15.48 -6.23 -8.66
CA ILE A 333 -14.94 -6.38 -7.31
C ILE A 333 -15.98 -5.93 -6.30
N VAL A 334 -16.33 -6.80 -5.38
CA VAL A 334 -17.42 -6.58 -4.42
C VAL A 334 -16.90 -6.68 -2.99
N PRO A 335 -16.51 -5.55 -2.38
CA PRO A 335 -16.32 -5.45 -0.95
C PRO A 335 -17.68 -5.23 -0.27
N ASP A 336 -18.36 -6.31 0.08
CA ASP A 336 -19.67 -6.28 0.76
C ASP A 336 -19.47 -6.25 2.28
N PHE A 337 -19.66 -5.07 2.86
CA PHE A 337 -19.47 -4.87 4.29
C PHE A 337 -20.71 -5.23 5.11
N GLY A 338 -21.81 -5.62 4.45
CA GLY A 338 -23.04 -5.99 5.13
C GLY A 338 -23.66 -4.86 5.95
N ASN A 339 -23.63 -3.62 5.44
CA ASN A 339 -24.30 -2.47 6.09
C ASN A 339 -25.59 -2.03 5.38
N GLY A 340 -26.10 -2.86 4.47
CA GLY A 340 -27.45 -2.76 3.95
C GLY A 340 -27.59 -2.37 2.49
N LEU A 341 -26.53 -1.98 1.78
CA LEU A 341 -26.64 -1.66 0.36
C LEU A 341 -27.03 -2.87 -0.49
N ILE A 342 -26.23 -3.93 -0.42
CA ILE A 342 -26.36 -5.06 -1.35
C ILE A 342 -27.44 -5.99 -0.84
N SER A 343 -28.59 -6.01 -1.51
CA SER A 343 -29.67 -6.96 -1.22
C SER A 343 -29.36 -8.36 -1.76
N ARG A 344 -30.20 -9.36 -1.42
CA ARG A 344 -30.10 -10.68 -2.03
C ARG A 344 -30.34 -10.63 -3.54
N LYS A 345 -31.32 -9.86 -4.04
CA LYS A 345 -31.58 -9.78 -5.49
C LYS A 345 -30.42 -9.11 -6.22
N MET A 346 -29.82 -8.07 -5.63
CA MET A 346 -28.60 -7.45 -6.17
C MET A 346 -27.46 -8.47 -6.22
N ALA A 347 -27.21 -9.21 -5.13
CA ALA A 347 -26.16 -10.25 -5.10
C ALA A 347 -26.33 -11.30 -6.22
N HIS A 348 -27.57 -11.72 -6.49
CA HIS A 348 -27.88 -12.61 -7.62
C HIS A 348 -27.61 -11.93 -8.97
N SER A 349 -28.07 -10.68 -9.15
CA SER A 349 -27.83 -9.94 -10.39
C SER A 349 -26.34 -9.73 -10.68
N ILE A 350 -25.54 -9.40 -9.65
CA ILE A 350 -24.09 -9.27 -9.76
C ILE A 350 -23.47 -10.60 -10.21
N SER A 351 -23.81 -11.70 -9.52
CA SER A 351 -23.29 -13.04 -9.82
C SER A 351 -23.66 -13.53 -11.23
N GLN A 352 -24.80 -13.07 -11.76
CA GLN A 352 -25.29 -13.44 -13.07
C GLN A 352 -24.63 -12.66 -14.21
N HIS A 353 -24.33 -11.37 -14.01
CA HIS A 353 -23.93 -10.46 -15.10
C HIS A 353 -22.45 -10.08 -15.09
N ALA A 354 -21.73 -10.33 -14.00
CA ALA A 354 -20.28 -10.11 -13.94
C ALA A 354 -19.53 -11.10 -14.85
N ALA A 355 -18.61 -10.60 -15.68
CA ALA A 355 -17.73 -11.45 -16.49
C ALA A 355 -16.69 -12.19 -15.63
N PHE A 356 -16.21 -11.52 -14.58
CA PHE A 356 -15.39 -12.08 -13.52
C PHE A 356 -15.80 -11.41 -12.20
N LEU A 357 -16.01 -12.20 -11.14
CA LEU A 357 -16.50 -11.72 -9.86
C LEU A 357 -15.54 -12.08 -8.71
N ALA A 358 -14.94 -11.07 -8.10
CA ALA A 358 -14.19 -11.19 -6.85
C ALA A 358 -14.99 -10.62 -5.68
N ILE A 359 -15.16 -11.39 -4.61
CA ILE A 359 -15.99 -10.99 -3.46
C ILE A 359 -15.22 -11.10 -2.16
N ASN A 360 -15.40 -10.09 -1.31
CA ASN A 360 -15.17 -10.17 0.13
C ASN A 360 -16.48 -9.80 0.85
N THR A 361 -16.96 -10.65 1.75
CA THR A 361 -18.04 -10.30 2.68
C THR A 361 -17.47 -10.15 4.08
N GLN A 362 -17.79 -9.06 4.77
CA GLN A 362 -17.22 -8.80 6.09
C GLN A 362 -18.18 -9.07 7.23
N ILE A 363 -17.62 -9.62 8.30
CA ILE A 363 -18.31 -9.73 9.59
C ILE A 363 -17.89 -8.56 10.47
N ASN A 364 -18.88 -7.84 10.98
CA ASN A 364 -18.65 -6.69 11.84
C ASN A 364 -19.67 -6.60 12.97
N SER A 365 -19.43 -5.64 13.87
CA SER A 365 -20.29 -5.41 15.05
C SER A 365 -21.74 -5.10 14.70
N GLY A 366 -21.99 -4.47 13.55
CA GLY A 366 -23.33 -4.12 13.07
C GLY A 366 -24.12 -5.35 12.65
N ASN A 367 -23.51 -6.24 11.86
CA ASN A 367 -24.19 -7.44 11.34
C ASN A 367 -24.08 -8.68 12.23
N ARG A 368 -23.29 -8.64 13.31
CA ARG A 368 -23.16 -9.72 14.32
C ARG A 368 -22.81 -11.10 13.73
N GLY A 369 -22.16 -11.13 12.57
CA GLY A 369 -21.79 -12.38 11.89
C GLY A 369 -22.89 -13.01 11.04
N TYR A 370 -24.03 -12.34 10.85
CA TYR A 370 -25.11 -12.82 9.97
C TYR A 370 -24.90 -12.48 8.50
N HIS A 371 -23.88 -11.69 8.17
CA HIS A 371 -23.52 -11.35 6.81
C HIS A 371 -22.40 -12.27 6.32
N ILE A 372 -22.77 -13.27 5.53
CA ILE A 372 -21.87 -14.33 5.07
C ILE A 372 -21.88 -14.46 3.55
N ILE A 373 -20.77 -14.95 3.00
CA ILE A 373 -20.54 -15.01 1.55
C ILE A 373 -21.54 -15.88 0.78
N THR A 374 -22.12 -16.89 1.43
CA THR A 374 -23.10 -17.83 0.83
C THR A 374 -24.43 -17.18 0.44
N ARG A 375 -24.59 -15.87 0.69
CA ARG A 375 -25.68 -15.06 0.11
C ARG A 375 -25.54 -14.87 -1.41
N TYR A 376 -24.31 -14.97 -1.94
CA TYR A 376 -24.03 -14.94 -3.37
C TYR A 376 -24.16 -16.35 -3.93
N PRO A 377 -24.88 -16.55 -5.06
CA PRO A 377 -25.01 -17.87 -5.68
C PRO A 377 -23.72 -18.36 -6.34
N LYS A 378 -22.85 -17.45 -6.81
CA LYS A 378 -21.59 -17.78 -7.48
C LYS A 378 -20.59 -16.62 -7.41
N ALA A 379 -19.30 -16.93 -7.42
CA ALA A 379 -18.22 -15.96 -7.67
C ALA A 379 -16.96 -16.68 -8.17
N ASP A 380 -16.07 -16.00 -8.90
CA ASP A 380 -14.84 -16.60 -9.44
C ASP A 380 -13.69 -16.62 -8.43
N PHE A 381 -13.61 -15.58 -7.59
CA PHE A 381 -12.60 -15.45 -6.54
C PHE A 381 -13.22 -15.04 -5.21
N LEU A 382 -12.96 -15.82 -4.17
CA LEU A 382 -13.40 -15.53 -2.81
C LEU A 382 -12.22 -15.04 -1.99
N CYS A 383 -12.40 -13.94 -1.26
CA CYS A 383 -11.40 -13.45 -0.32
C CYS A 383 -12.08 -13.22 1.02
N LEU A 384 -11.70 -13.99 2.05
CA LEU A 384 -12.25 -13.85 3.41
C LEU A 384 -11.11 -13.87 4.44
N ASN A 385 -11.38 -13.44 5.67
CA ASN A 385 -10.54 -13.82 6.80
C ASN A 385 -10.99 -15.17 7.38
N GLU A 386 -10.15 -15.76 8.24
CA GLU A 386 -10.46 -17.06 8.86
C GLU A 386 -11.81 -17.07 9.63
N PRO A 387 -12.12 -16.11 10.52
CA PRO A 387 -13.43 -16.04 11.17
C PRO A 387 -14.62 -15.99 10.20
N GLU A 388 -14.53 -15.22 9.13
CA GLU A 388 -15.56 -15.12 8.08
C GLU A 388 -15.79 -16.45 7.37
N ALA A 389 -14.70 -17.12 6.95
CA ALA A 389 -14.78 -18.42 6.27
C ALA A 389 -15.40 -19.50 7.18
N ARG A 390 -15.01 -19.52 8.46
CA ARG A 390 -15.55 -20.47 9.46
C ARG A 390 -17.03 -20.22 9.75
N LEU A 391 -17.45 -18.95 9.81
CA LEU A 391 -18.85 -18.62 10.04
C LEU A 391 -19.71 -18.96 8.81
N ALA A 392 -19.20 -18.76 7.59
CA ALA A 392 -19.91 -19.10 6.37
C ALA A 392 -20.15 -20.62 6.18
N THR A 393 -19.24 -21.46 6.70
CA THR A 393 -19.37 -22.93 6.69
C THR A 393 -20.01 -23.52 7.94
N HIS A 394 -20.20 -22.70 8.98
CA HIS A 394 -20.50 -23.17 10.33
C HIS A 394 -19.48 -24.20 10.87
N ASP A 395 -18.23 -24.09 10.44
CA ASP A 395 -17.14 -24.99 10.83
C ASP A 395 -16.06 -24.27 11.66
N ARG A 396 -15.98 -24.64 12.94
CA ARG A 396 -15.02 -24.06 13.88
C ARG A 396 -13.67 -24.77 13.92
N GLN A 397 -13.58 -26.04 13.49
CA GLN A 397 -12.48 -26.93 13.89
C GLN A 397 -11.70 -27.52 12.72
N SER A 398 -12.33 -27.74 11.57
CA SER A 398 -11.66 -28.40 10.45
C SER A 398 -10.46 -27.60 9.95
N PRO A 399 -9.48 -28.28 9.31
CA PRO A 399 -8.37 -27.63 8.62
C PRO A 399 -8.87 -26.53 7.70
N LEU A 400 -8.11 -25.43 7.64
CA LEU A 400 -8.57 -24.24 6.92
C LEU A 400 -8.63 -24.48 5.40
N GLU A 401 -7.81 -25.40 4.91
CA GLU A 401 -7.77 -25.89 3.55
C GLU A 401 -9.11 -26.56 3.17
N GLU A 402 -9.70 -27.33 4.08
CA GLU A 402 -11.01 -27.98 3.89
C GLU A 402 -12.13 -26.95 3.92
N VAL A 403 -12.12 -26.03 4.90
CA VAL A 403 -13.09 -24.92 4.98
C VAL A 403 -13.09 -24.07 3.71
N ALA A 404 -11.91 -23.78 3.16
CA ALA A 404 -11.76 -23.05 1.92
C ALA A 404 -12.27 -23.85 0.71
N ALA A 405 -11.95 -25.15 0.65
CA ALA A 405 -12.39 -26.03 -0.43
C ALA A 405 -13.92 -26.17 -0.48
N ASP A 406 -14.56 -26.29 0.68
CA ASP A 406 -16.02 -26.39 0.80
C ASP A 406 -16.72 -25.13 0.31
N LEU A 407 -16.28 -23.95 0.74
CA LEU A 407 -16.85 -22.67 0.27
C LEU A 407 -16.60 -22.46 -1.22
N ARG A 408 -15.40 -22.81 -1.69
CA ARG A 408 -15.06 -22.74 -3.12
C ARG A 408 -15.99 -23.62 -3.94
N ALA A 409 -16.25 -24.85 -3.50
CA ALA A 409 -17.19 -25.76 -4.16
C ALA A 409 -18.63 -25.24 -4.10
N GLN A 410 -19.06 -24.70 -2.96
CA GLN A 410 -20.41 -24.18 -2.76
C GLN A 410 -20.74 -22.99 -3.68
N LEU A 411 -19.77 -22.09 -3.93
CA LEU A 411 -19.93 -20.89 -4.76
C LEU A 411 -19.37 -21.06 -6.19
N ASP A 412 -18.99 -22.27 -6.60
CA ASP A 412 -18.38 -22.55 -7.92
C ASP A 412 -17.18 -21.63 -8.24
N ALA A 413 -16.34 -21.38 -7.24
CA ALA A 413 -15.20 -20.48 -7.36
C ALA A 413 -13.95 -21.18 -7.90
N ARG A 414 -13.16 -20.43 -8.67
CA ARG A 414 -11.87 -20.89 -9.19
C ARG A 414 -10.84 -20.99 -8.06
N ALA A 415 -10.81 -19.98 -7.19
CA ALA A 415 -9.88 -19.93 -6.07
C ALA A 415 -10.46 -19.17 -4.87
N MET A 416 -9.96 -19.50 -3.69
CA MET A 416 -10.30 -18.82 -2.45
C MET A 416 -9.03 -18.45 -1.67
N ALA A 417 -8.91 -17.18 -1.31
CA ALA A 417 -7.90 -16.69 -0.39
C ALA A 417 -8.49 -16.51 1.01
N ILE A 418 -7.78 -17.01 2.01
CA ILE A 418 -8.06 -16.77 3.42
C ILE A 418 -6.93 -15.98 4.06
N THR A 419 -7.22 -14.74 4.47
CA THR A 419 -6.29 -13.89 5.20
C THR A 419 -6.25 -14.26 6.69
N ARG A 420 -5.06 -14.23 7.28
CA ARG A 420 -4.78 -14.72 8.65
C ARG A 420 -3.90 -13.76 9.46
N GLY A 421 -3.99 -12.46 9.17
CA GLY A 421 -3.21 -11.41 9.85
C GLY A 421 -1.71 -11.72 9.84
N ALA A 422 -1.11 -11.85 11.02
CA ALA A 422 0.32 -12.13 11.18
C ALA A 422 0.78 -13.48 10.59
N LYS A 423 -0.15 -14.41 10.30
CA LYS A 423 0.16 -15.69 9.63
C LYS A 423 0.10 -15.60 8.09
N GLY A 424 -0.06 -14.39 7.54
CA GLY A 424 -0.16 -14.13 6.10
C GLY A 424 -1.51 -14.56 5.53
N ALA A 425 -1.50 -15.27 4.41
CA ALA A 425 -2.68 -15.77 3.71
C ALA A 425 -2.56 -17.26 3.37
N LEU A 426 -3.68 -17.88 3.03
CA LEU A 426 -3.77 -19.22 2.46
C LEU A 426 -4.54 -19.12 1.15
N ILE A 427 -3.99 -19.58 0.04
CA ILE A 427 -4.70 -19.68 -1.23
C ILE A 427 -5.04 -21.13 -1.51
N VAL A 428 -6.31 -21.39 -1.87
CA VAL A 428 -6.80 -22.70 -2.27
C VAL A 428 -7.37 -22.61 -3.69
N ASP A 429 -6.77 -23.35 -4.61
CA ASP A 429 -7.23 -23.49 -6.00
C ASP A 429 -7.20 -24.95 -6.44
N HIS A 430 -8.24 -25.40 -7.16
CA HIS A 430 -8.42 -26.79 -7.59
C HIS A 430 -8.26 -27.82 -6.44
N ASP A 431 -7.03 -28.29 -6.15
CA ASP A 431 -6.63 -29.24 -5.08
C ASP A 431 -5.34 -28.82 -4.35
N ARG A 432 -4.85 -27.60 -4.57
CA ARG A 432 -3.61 -27.09 -3.95
C ARG A 432 -3.96 -26.04 -2.92
N ALA A 433 -3.37 -26.20 -1.74
CA ALA A 433 -3.38 -25.20 -0.68
C ALA A 433 -1.96 -24.66 -0.52
N VAL A 434 -1.77 -23.36 -0.76
CA VAL A 434 -0.45 -22.71 -0.67
C VAL A 434 -0.50 -21.65 0.42
N PRO A 435 0.26 -21.82 1.52
CA PRO A 435 0.40 -20.78 2.52
C PRO A 435 1.34 -19.69 1.99
N ILE A 436 0.93 -18.43 2.12
CA ILE A 436 1.72 -17.25 1.79
C ILE A 436 2.01 -16.53 3.10
N PRO A 437 3.27 -16.37 3.49
CA PRO A 437 3.62 -15.78 4.79
C PRO A 437 3.31 -14.28 4.84
N ALA A 438 3.21 -13.73 6.04
CA ALA A 438 3.08 -12.28 6.20
C ALA A 438 4.34 -11.57 5.69
N LEU A 439 4.15 -10.49 4.93
CA LEU A 439 5.25 -9.77 4.28
C LEU A 439 5.66 -8.50 5.04
N SER A 440 4.89 -8.07 6.04
CA SER A 440 5.25 -6.94 6.92
C SER A 440 5.58 -7.41 8.34
N SER A 441 6.64 -6.84 8.92
CA SER A 441 6.99 -6.95 10.34
C SER A 441 6.50 -5.75 11.18
N HIS A 442 6.12 -4.65 10.52
CA HIS A 442 5.67 -3.41 11.17
C HIS A 442 4.21 -3.13 10.81
N VAL A 443 3.37 -2.97 11.84
CA VAL A 443 1.93 -2.73 11.72
C VAL A 443 1.59 -1.48 12.51
N VAL A 444 1.06 -0.47 11.81
CA VAL A 444 0.56 0.79 12.36
C VAL A 444 -0.95 0.68 12.60
N ASP A 445 -1.71 0.36 11.55
CA ASP A 445 -3.14 0.08 11.60
C ASP A 445 -3.43 -1.20 10.79
N ARG A 446 -4.51 -1.92 11.09
CA ARG A 446 -4.94 -3.11 10.34
C ARG A 446 -6.21 -2.86 9.53
N ILE A 447 -6.87 -1.72 9.74
CA ILE A 447 -8.07 -1.33 9.02
C ILE A 447 -7.71 -1.07 7.56
N GLY A 448 -8.45 -1.66 6.62
CA GLY A 448 -8.21 -1.52 5.17
C GLY A 448 -7.35 -2.64 4.56
N ALA A 449 -6.57 -3.37 5.37
CA ALA A 449 -5.61 -4.33 4.81
C ALA A 449 -6.26 -5.46 3.98
N GLY A 450 -7.47 -5.90 4.38
CA GLY A 450 -8.27 -6.85 3.62
C GLY A 450 -8.83 -6.26 2.32
N ASP A 451 -9.16 -4.97 2.32
CA ASP A 451 -9.67 -4.23 1.16
C ASP A 451 -8.55 -4.02 0.12
N ALA A 452 -7.35 -3.63 0.57
CA ALA A 452 -6.15 -3.55 -0.25
C ALA A 452 -5.74 -4.93 -0.82
N PHE A 453 -5.84 -5.99 -0.01
CA PHE A 453 -5.61 -7.36 -0.45
C PHE A 453 -6.58 -7.77 -1.55
N LEU A 454 -7.89 -7.62 -1.32
CA LEU A 454 -8.95 -7.96 -2.29
C LEU A 454 -8.74 -7.20 -3.60
N SER A 455 -8.42 -5.91 -3.50
CA SER A 455 -8.21 -5.05 -4.67
C SER A 455 -7.17 -5.64 -5.62
N LEU A 456 -5.96 -5.93 -5.14
CA LEU A 456 -4.88 -6.41 -6.01
C LEU A 456 -5.01 -7.90 -6.34
N ALA A 457 -5.41 -8.74 -5.39
CA ALA A 457 -5.61 -10.16 -5.65
C ALA A 457 -6.75 -10.40 -6.65
N GLY A 458 -7.87 -9.70 -6.47
CA GLY A 458 -9.03 -9.78 -7.37
C GLY A 458 -8.69 -9.35 -8.80
N LEU A 459 -7.97 -8.24 -8.97
CA LEU A 459 -7.52 -7.78 -10.29
C LEU A 459 -6.57 -8.77 -10.98
N CYS A 460 -5.57 -9.27 -10.25
CA CYS A 460 -4.64 -10.26 -10.80
C CYS A 460 -5.35 -11.56 -11.19
N MET A 461 -6.29 -12.04 -10.36
CA MET A 461 -7.10 -13.22 -10.72
C MET A 461 -7.94 -12.98 -11.97
N ALA A 462 -8.55 -11.81 -12.09
CA ALA A 462 -9.37 -11.41 -13.23
C ALA A 462 -8.55 -11.25 -14.53
N SER A 463 -7.30 -10.78 -14.43
CA SER A 463 -6.39 -10.68 -15.58
C SER A 463 -5.83 -12.03 -16.05
N GLY A 464 -6.16 -13.13 -15.35
CA GLY A 464 -5.72 -14.48 -15.69
C GLY A 464 -4.39 -14.89 -15.06
N ALA A 465 -3.85 -14.12 -14.10
CA ALA A 465 -2.66 -14.51 -13.36
C ALA A 465 -2.84 -15.84 -12.60
N SER A 466 -1.72 -16.44 -12.21
CA SER A 466 -1.75 -17.58 -11.28
C SER A 466 -2.27 -17.14 -9.90
N SER A 467 -2.90 -18.06 -9.19
CA SER A 467 -3.41 -17.85 -7.83
C SER A 467 -2.31 -17.41 -6.85
N GLU A 468 -1.13 -18.01 -6.95
CA GLU A 468 0.06 -17.65 -6.17
C GLU A 468 0.51 -16.20 -6.46
N MET A 469 0.55 -15.79 -7.75
CA MET A 469 0.89 -14.41 -8.13
C MET A 469 -0.15 -13.42 -7.60
N ALA A 470 -1.43 -13.73 -7.78
CA ALA A 470 -2.51 -12.84 -7.36
C ALA A 470 -2.51 -12.61 -5.85
N VAL A 471 -2.35 -13.68 -5.06
CA VAL A 471 -2.30 -13.56 -3.61
C VAL A 471 -0.99 -12.94 -3.14
N LEU A 472 0.16 -13.17 -3.81
CA LEU A 472 1.38 -12.41 -3.50
C LEU A 472 1.16 -10.91 -3.72
N ALA A 473 0.54 -10.50 -4.84
CA ALA A 473 0.22 -9.10 -5.10
C ALA A 473 -0.73 -8.52 -4.04
N GLY A 474 -1.79 -9.26 -3.68
CA GLY A 474 -2.68 -8.88 -2.57
C GLY A 474 -1.95 -8.77 -1.22
N SER A 475 -1.04 -9.70 -0.92
CA SER A 475 -0.23 -9.67 0.31
C SER A 475 0.74 -8.50 0.36
N ILE A 476 1.33 -8.10 -0.78
CA ILE A 476 2.17 -6.89 -0.85
C ILE A 476 1.32 -5.64 -0.62
N ALA A 477 0.15 -5.56 -1.24
CA ALA A 477 -0.78 -4.45 -1.05
C ALA A 477 -1.20 -4.32 0.43
N ALA A 478 -1.61 -5.42 1.06
CA ALA A 478 -1.95 -5.45 2.48
C ALA A 478 -0.76 -5.08 3.38
N ALA A 479 0.45 -5.53 3.04
CA ALA A 479 1.66 -5.24 3.81
C ALA A 479 2.08 -3.77 3.74
N LEU A 480 1.75 -3.08 2.64
CA LEU A 480 1.89 -1.63 2.53
C LEU A 480 0.77 -0.89 3.28
N ASP A 481 -0.46 -1.37 3.14
CA ASP A 481 -1.64 -0.78 3.77
C ASP A 481 -1.53 -0.72 5.29
N VAL A 482 -1.03 -1.78 5.92
CA VAL A 482 -0.88 -1.82 7.39
C VAL A 482 0.12 -0.80 7.95
N GLN A 483 0.90 -0.13 7.09
CA GLN A 483 1.82 0.94 7.48
C GLN A 483 1.18 2.33 7.37
N ILE A 484 -0.05 2.41 6.85
CA ILE A 484 -0.84 3.62 6.69
C ILE A 484 -1.91 3.64 7.79
N VAL A 485 -2.22 4.82 8.30
CA VAL A 485 -3.33 4.97 9.26
C VAL A 485 -4.64 4.92 8.49
N CYS A 486 -5.49 3.93 8.78
CA CYS A 486 -6.75 3.69 8.08
C CYS A 486 -6.57 3.70 6.55
N ASN A 487 -7.50 4.31 5.81
CA ASN A 487 -7.46 4.48 4.37
C ASN A 487 -6.96 5.88 3.97
N ARG A 488 -6.00 6.45 4.72
CA ARG A 488 -5.50 7.82 4.48
C ARG A 488 -4.97 8.00 3.06
N GLU A 489 -4.22 7.01 2.58
CA GLU A 489 -3.68 6.99 1.23
C GLU A 489 -3.94 5.62 0.61
N PRO A 490 -4.36 5.56 -0.68
CA PRO A 490 -4.44 4.30 -1.39
C PRO A 490 -3.04 3.76 -1.67
N ILE A 491 -2.96 2.46 -2.00
CA ILE A 491 -1.69 1.83 -2.34
C ILE A 491 -1.06 2.54 -3.55
N ASP A 492 0.14 3.04 -3.33
CA ASP A 492 0.95 3.69 -4.35
C ASP A 492 1.62 2.62 -5.25
N PRO A 493 1.43 2.66 -6.57
CA PRO A 493 2.01 1.67 -7.49
C PRO A 493 3.54 1.67 -7.53
N VAL A 494 4.18 2.81 -7.29
CA VAL A 494 5.64 2.96 -7.25
C VAL A 494 6.19 2.33 -5.97
N LEU A 495 5.56 2.59 -4.82
CA LEU A 495 5.90 1.92 -3.56
C LEU A 495 5.66 0.42 -3.66
N PHE A 496 4.55 0.00 -4.28
CA PHE A 496 4.27 -1.40 -4.59
C PHE A 496 5.41 -2.05 -5.40
N ALA A 497 5.82 -1.42 -6.51
CA ALA A 497 6.90 -1.93 -7.35
C ALA A 497 8.24 -2.02 -6.60
N LYS A 498 8.57 -1.00 -5.76
CA LYS A 498 9.76 -1.01 -4.91
C LYS A 498 9.71 -2.14 -3.87
N TYR A 499 8.55 -2.36 -3.27
CA TYR A 499 8.33 -3.43 -2.28
C TYR A 499 8.45 -4.82 -2.94
N ALA A 500 7.78 -5.03 -4.08
CA ALA A 500 7.88 -6.26 -4.87
C ALA A 500 9.32 -6.54 -5.32
N THR A 501 10.03 -5.51 -5.80
CA THR A 501 11.46 -5.59 -6.14
C THR A 501 12.28 -6.02 -4.94
N THR A 502 11.97 -5.53 -3.75
CA THR A 502 12.71 -5.90 -2.54
C THR A 502 12.51 -7.35 -2.15
N LEU A 503 11.34 -7.92 -2.39
CA LEU A 503 11.04 -9.31 -2.08
C LEU A 503 11.56 -10.28 -3.14
N LEU A 504 11.52 -9.89 -4.41
CA LEU A 504 11.76 -10.79 -5.54
C LEU A 504 13.12 -10.59 -6.25
N LYS A 505 13.91 -9.60 -5.83
CA LYS A 505 15.31 -9.41 -6.27
C LYS A 505 16.27 -10.16 -5.36
#